data_AF-A0A519ENP9-F1
#
_entry.id   AF-A0A519ENP9-F1
#
_cell.length_a   1.000
_cell.length_b   1.000
_cell.length_c   1.000
_cell.angle_alpha   90.00
_cell.angle_beta   90.00
_cell.angle_gamma   90.00
#
_symmetry.space_group_name_H-M   'P 1'
#
loop_
_entity.id
_entity.type
_entity.pdbx_description
1 polymer ?
#
loop_
_entity_poly.entity_id
_entity_poly.type
_entity_poly.pdbx_seq_one_letter_code
_entity_poly.pdbx_strand_id
1 'polypeptide(L)' 'TIPVIASGGLGSIADIEQLCAVEDEGIEGVICGRAIYSGDLDFTKAQERADELSA' A
#
# COMPACT_ATOMS: atom_id res chain seq x y z
N THR A 1 -6.55 -12.43 -14.03
CA THR A 1 -7.16 -11.14 -13.67
C THR A 1 -6.34 -10.03 -14.31
N ILE A 2 -6.93 -8.86 -14.52
CA ILE A 2 -6.18 -7.68 -15.00
C ILE A 2 -5.51 -7.06 -13.77
N PRO A 3 -4.20 -6.81 -13.78
CA PRO A 3 -3.52 -6.19 -12.64
C PRO A 3 -4.00 -4.75 -12.43
N VAL A 4 -4.27 -4.39 -11.18
CA VAL A 4 -4.76 -3.08 -10.76
C VAL A 4 -3.75 -2.42 -9.84
N ILE A 5 -3.44 -1.15 -10.12
CA ILE A 5 -2.64 -0.30 -9.23
C ILE A 5 -3.57 0.72 -8.56
N ALA A 6 -3.65 0.69 -7.24
CA ALA A 6 -4.38 1.70 -6.48
C ALA A 6 -3.65 3.06 -6.60
N SER A 7 -4.36 4.11 -7.02
CA SER A 7 -3.70 5.36 -7.45
C SER A 7 -3.51 6.42 -6.34
N GLY A 8 -4.01 6.21 -5.13
CA GLY A 8 -3.86 7.18 -4.05
C GLY A 8 -4.72 6.91 -2.82
N GLY A 9 -4.68 7.82 -1.84
CA GLY A 9 -5.37 7.68 -0.55
C GLY A 9 -4.52 7.04 0.55
N LEU A 10 -3.34 6.49 0.19
CA LEU A 10 -2.40 5.89 1.13
C LEU A 10 -1.74 6.97 2.03
N GLY A 11 -2.02 6.91 3.33
CA GLY A 11 -1.47 7.83 4.33
C GLY A 11 -1.03 7.18 5.64
N SER A 12 -1.30 5.89 5.84
CA SER A 12 -0.99 5.18 7.08
C SER A 12 -0.69 3.70 6.84
N ILE A 13 -0.12 3.03 7.85
CA ILE A 13 0.06 1.57 7.82
C ILE A 13 -1.27 0.82 7.72
N ALA A 14 -2.35 1.36 8.31
CA ALA A 14 -3.67 0.74 8.21
C ALA A 14 -4.22 0.72 6.77
N ASP A 15 -3.81 1.67 5.93
CA ASP A 15 -4.19 1.66 4.52
C ASP A 15 -3.45 0.55 3.74
N ILE A 16 -2.19 0.25 4.10
CA ILE A 16 -1.44 -0.91 3.57
C ILE A 16 -2.16 -2.20 3.93
N GLU A 17 -2.53 -2.37 5.19
CA GLU A 17 -3.24 -3.57 5.67
C GLU A 17 -4.57 -3.80 4.93
N GLN A 18 -5.32 -2.72 4.71
CA GLN A 18 -6.58 -2.77 3.94
C GLN A 18 -6.35 -3.14 2.47
N LEU A 19 -5.29 -2.61 1.84
CA LEU A 19 -4.94 -2.94 0.45
C LEU A 19 -4.51 -4.40 0.30
N CYS A 20 -3.65 -4.90 1.20
CA CYS A 20 -3.22 -6.30 1.20
C CYS A 20 -4.41 -7.26 1.46
N ALA A 21 -5.39 -6.86 2.28
CA ALA A 21 -6.56 -7.68 2.57
C ALA A 21 -7.48 -7.92 1.35
N VAL A 22 -7.33 -7.15 0.28
CA VAL A 22 -8.09 -7.29 -0.98
C VAL A 22 -7.17 -7.54 -2.19
N GLU A 23 -5.94 -8.03 -1.95
CA GLU A 23 -4.97 -8.36 -3.01
C GLU A 23 -5.56 -9.33 -4.05
N ASP A 24 -6.40 -10.28 -3.61
CA ASP A 24 -7.03 -11.28 -4.46
C ASP A 24 -8.05 -10.71 -5.47
N GLU A 25 -8.52 -9.48 -5.26
CA GLU A 25 -9.33 -8.74 -6.23
C GLU A 25 -8.51 -8.27 -7.45
N GLY A 26 -7.19 -8.48 -7.45
CA GLY A 26 -6.26 -8.16 -8.53
C GLY A 26 -5.44 -6.89 -8.28
N ILE A 27 -5.38 -6.40 -7.04
CA ILE A 27 -4.51 -5.27 -6.66
C ILE A 27 -3.07 -5.77 -6.58
N GLU A 28 -2.20 -5.24 -7.45
CA GLU A 28 -0.77 -5.59 -7.50
C GLU A 28 0.10 -4.54 -6.79
N GLY A 29 -0.44 -3.37 -6.50
CA GLY A 29 0.29 -2.34 -5.78
C GLY A 29 -0.47 -1.02 -5.62
N VAL A 30 0.21 -0.05 -5.04
CA VAL A 30 -0.33 1.28 -4.76
C VAL A 30 0.70 2.37 -5.03
N ILE A 31 0.25 3.48 -5.60
CA ILE A 31 1.06 4.68 -5.80
C ILE A 31 0.94 5.55 -4.55
N CYS A 32 2.04 5.73 -3.83
CA CYS A 32 2.12 6.66 -2.71
C CYS A 32 2.66 8.01 -3.18
N GLY A 33 1.98 9.09 -2.77
CA GLY A 33 2.33 10.45 -3.14
C GLY A 33 2.66 11.30 -1.93
N ARG A 34 1.80 12.30 -1.66
CA ARG A 34 2.01 13.33 -0.63
C ARG A 34 2.44 12.80 0.73
N ALA A 35 1.91 11.65 1.17
CA ALA A 35 2.20 11.08 2.49
C ALA A 35 3.68 10.79 2.74
N ILE A 36 4.46 10.45 1.70
CA ILE A 36 5.91 10.30 1.80
C ILE A 36 6.57 11.67 2.01
N TYR A 37 6.13 12.68 1.26
CA TYR A 37 6.72 14.02 1.31
C TYR A 37 6.36 14.81 2.58
N SER A 38 5.17 14.60 3.14
CA SER A 38 4.73 15.20 4.40
C SER A 38 5.25 14.47 5.64
N GLY A 39 5.78 13.26 5.49
CA GLY A 39 6.22 12.41 6.60
C GLY A 39 5.07 11.73 7.36
N ASP A 40 3.85 11.78 6.81
CA ASP A 40 2.69 11.07 7.37
C ASP A 40 2.86 9.55 7.29
N LEU A 41 3.61 9.08 6.29
CA LEU A 41 3.93 7.67 6.08
C LEU A 41 5.44 7.46 5.96
N ASP A 42 5.97 6.55 6.77
CA ASP A 42 7.32 6.00 6.61
C ASP A 42 7.30 4.96 5.49
N PHE A 43 7.92 5.29 4.36
CA PHE A 43 7.92 4.44 3.17
C PHE A 43 8.58 3.08 3.42
N THR A 44 9.68 3.04 4.17
CA THR A 44 10.40 1.80 4.44
C THR A 44 9.54 0.87 5.29
N LYS A 45 8.95 1.39 6.38
CA LYS A 45 8.06 0.58 7.22
C LYS A 45 6.80 0.13 6.48
N ALA A 46 6.26 0.97 5.59
CA ALA A 46 5.10 0.61 4.78
C ALA A 46 5.40 -0.55 3.83
N GLN A 47 6.56 -0.54 3.17
CA GLN A 47 6.99 -1.63 2.31
C GLN A 47 7.26 -2.91 3.11
N GLU A 48 7.99 -2.83 4.22
CA GLU A 48 8.24 -3.97 5.11
C GLU A 48 6.92 -4.62 5.56
N ARG A 49 5.93 -3.80 5.92
CA ARG A 49 4.62 -4.31 6.32
C ARG A 49 3.86 -5.00 5.20
N ALA A 50 3.94 -4.48 3.97
CA ALA A 50 3.34 -5.13 2.81
C ALA A 50 4.01 -6.49 2.55
N ASP A 51 5.34 -6.54 2.59
CA ASP A 51 6.12 -7.78 2.39
C ASP A 51 5.78 -8.85 3.45
N GLU A 52 5.57 -8.46 4.71
CA GLU A 52 5.12 -9.36 5.78
C GLU A 52 3.74 -9.96 5.55
N LEU A 53 2.83 -9.23 4.91
CA LEU A 53 1.44 -9.64 4.69
C LEU A 53 1.26 -10.49 3.43
N SER A 54 2.16 -10.34 2.46
CA SER A 54 2.17 -11.10 1.21
C SER A 54 3.08 -12.35 1.25
N ALA A 55 3.68 -12.68 2.41
CA ALA A 55 4.47 -13.89 2.64
C ALA A 55 3.59 -15.14 2.94
#